data_AF-A0A1M6SDM6-F1
#
_entry.id   AF-A0A1M6SDM6-F1
#
_cell.length_a   1.000
_cell.length_b   1.000
_cell.length_c   1.000
_cell.angle_alpha   90.00
_cell.angle_beta   90.00
_cell.angle_gamma   90.00
#
_symmetry.space_group_name_H-M   'P 1'
#
loop_
_entity.id
_entity.type
_entity.pdbx_description
1 polymer ?
#
loop_
_entity_poly.entity_id
_entity_poly.type
_entity_poly.pdbx_seq_one_letter_code
_entity_poly.pdbx_strand_id
1 'polypeptide(L)'
;MSETILKPEIISVKQLLAIPNLRIPEYQRPYKWTEKNVNQLIDDIRDNLDKSAYRIGTLVIHNNKEEGKLDIVDGQQRTITLFLLAIKILPLIEENNDLQRHVFLRGDSINSFKPQSTLKFSNVITKQNVQKNFKAMERRKSDLEKADFLKFFFNQCQFVKIVIDDVSEAFQFFDSQNARGKDLEPHDLLKAYHLREMNNSSTEQERLNAVKKWENMEPNELSSLFSQYLYRIKNWGRDLSARYFTKDDVDTFKGISPNLEEDFPYTKLYRIAHYYVDEFNSSCHSKILHESFDFPFQIDQVIINGKRFFEYVSHYAQMREEIESNRSHEILDIIHNYDGYNRTGDRYVRNLFYCALIDYIDKFGQKNIDRIVEKLFIWAYTLRLKLHSVDIESMDNYALNLGHSQIAMFKIIRDANKPQDILNVELDTLSDTKATKEEKIIAKFKTLGYYNG
;
A
#
# COMPACT_ATOMS: atom_id res chain seq x y z
N MET A 1 -7.73 -23.58 26.55
CA MET A 1 -6.83 -22.40 26.66
C MET A 1 -7.72 -21.22 26.92
N SER A 2 -7.55 -20.55 28.06
CA SER A 2 -8.40 -19.44 28.49
C SER A 2 -8.25 -18.26 27.52
N GLU A 3 -9.35 -17.85 26.89
CA GLU A 3 -9.45 -16.59 26.15
C GLU A 3 -9.04 -15.45 27.08
N THR A 4 -7.91 -14.81 26.82
CA THR A 4 -7.52 -13.59 27.52
C THR A 4 -8.45 -12.49 27.03
N ILE A 5 -9.57 -12.30 27.74
CA ILE A 5 -10.56 -11.28 27.39
C ILE A 5 -9.85 -9.92 27.30
N LEU A 6 -9.77 -9.38 26.08
CA LEU A 6 -9.35 -8.02 25.77
C LEU A 6 -10.17 -7.04 26.62
N LYS A 7 -9.58 -6.48 27.68
CA LYS A 7 -10.28 -5.48 28.51
C LYS A 7 -9.93 -4.08 28.00
N PRO A 8 -10.85 -3.40 27.28
CA PRO A 8 -10.64 -2.02 26.91
C PRO A 8 -10.59 -1.13 28.17
N GLU A 9 -9.55 -0.30 28.28
CA GLU A 9 -9.39 0.65 29.38
C GLU A 9 -9.55 2.07 28.86
N ILE A 10 -10.30 2.91 29.59
CA ILE A 10 -10.38 4.33 29.29
C ILE A 10 -9.22 5.03 29.98
N ILE A 11 -8.36 5.67 29.19
CA ILE A 11 -7.21 6.43 29.72
C ILE A 11 -7.26 7.89 29.26
N SER A 12 -6.84 8.83 30.10
CA SER A 12 -6.66 10.24 29.72
C SER A 12 -5.32 10.47 28.99
N VAL A 13 -5.12 11.65 28.40
CA VAL A 13 -3.82 12.04 27.83
C VAL A 13 -2.72 11.99 28.88
N LYS A 14 -2.97 12.45 30.11
CA LYS A 14 -2.01 12.32 31.21
C LYS A 14 -1.59 10.86 31.44
N GLN A 15 -2.56 9.95 31.47
CA GLN A 15 -2.27 8.52 31.65
C GLN A 15 -1.56 7.92 30.43
N LEU A 16 -1.87 8.36 29.21
CA LEU A 16 -1.16 7.99 27.99
C LEU A 16 0.32 8.37 28.05
N LEU A 17 0.63 9.60 28.49
CA LEU A 17 2.01 10.08 28.64
C LEU A 17 2.77 9.30 29.72
N ALA A 18 2.07 8.78 30.72
CA ALA A 18 2.65 7.96 31.78
C ALA A 18 2.96 6.51 31.37
N ILE A 19 2.59 6.06 30.17
CA ILE A 19 2.90 4.71 29.69
C ILE A 19 4.41 4.59 29.42
N PRO A 20 5.14 3.71 30.12
CA PRO A 20 6.56 3.50 29.88
C PRO A 20 6.78 2.60 28.67
N ASN A 21 7.99 2.67 28.08
CA ASN A 21 8.42 1.79 26.98
C ASN A 21 7.50 1.79 25.73
N LEU A 22 6.68 2.82 25.56
CA LEU A 22 5.84 3.00 24.38
C LEU A 22 6.73 3.37 23.18
N ARG A 23 6.60 2.64 22.08
CA ARG A 23 7.35 2.90 20.85
C ARG A 23 6.45 2.88 19.62
N ILE A 24 6.95 3.54 18.58
CA ILE A 24 6.41 3.41 17.24
C ILE A 24 7.26 2.38 16.53
N PRO A 25 6.72 1.18 16.28
CA PRO A 25 7.48 0.14 15.62
C PRO A 25 7.73 0.50 14.15
N GLU A 26 8.80 -0.03 13.57
CA GLU A 26 9.29 0.40 12.24
C GLU A 26 8.37 0.00 11.09
N TYR A 27 7.51 -1.01 11.29
CA TYR A 27 6.50 -1.39 10.32
C TYR A 27 5.37 -0.36 10.17
N GLN A 28 5.20 0.55 11.14
CA GLN A 28 4.19 1.60 11.07
C GLN A 28 4.51 2.62 9.99
N ARG A 29 3.45 3.13 9.36
CA ARG A 29 3.60 4.16 8.33
C ARG A 29 4.15 5.47 8.92
N PRO A 30 4.79 6.33 8.12
CA PRO A 30 5.26 7.63 8.58
C PRO A 30 4.14 8.49 9.19
N TYR A 31 4.52 9.45 10.03
CA TYR A 31 3.61 10.49 10.50
C TYR A 31 3.24 11.41 9.33
N LYS A 32 1.99 11.31 8.85
CA LYS A 32 1.47 12.01 7.67
C LYS A 32 0.45 13.11 8.01
N TRP A 33 0.06 13.28 9.28
CA TRP A 33 -0.80 14.40 9.67
C TRP A 33 -0.14 15.73 9.34
N THR A 34 -0.95 16.65 8.83
CA THR A 34 -0.55 17.99 8.39
C THR A 34 -1.03 19.05 9.38
N GLU A 35 -0.63 20.30 9.15
CA GLU A 35 -1.09 21.46 9.93
C GLU A 35 -2.63 21.52 10.01
N LYS A 36 -3.34 21.16 8.92
CA LYS A 36 -4.81 21.07 8.93
C LYS A 36 -5.33 20.10 9.98
N ASN A 37 -4.70 18.93 10.12
CA ASN A 37 -5.12 17.91 11.08
C ASN A 37 -4.84 18.36 12.52
N VAL A 38 -3.70 19.03 12.74
CA VAL A 38 -3.33 19.58 14.05
C VAL A 38 -4.32 20.67 14.48
N ASN A 39 -4.61 21.61 13.59
CA ASN A 39 -5.58 22.67 13.86
C ASN A 39 -6.96 22.09 14.17
N GLN A 40 -7.42 21.13 13.36
CA GLN A 40 -8.68 20.44 13.61
C GLN A 40 -8.70 19.79 15.00
N LEU A 41 -7.63 19.09 15.41
CA LEU A 41 -7.58 18.48 16.75
C LEU A 41 -7.66 19.52 17.87
N ILE A 42 -6.97 20.66 17.74
CA ILE A 42 -7.02 21.75 18.72
C ILE A 42 -8.42 22.36 18.77
N ASP A 43 -9.04 22.60 17.62
CA ASP A 43 -10.40 23.12 17.52
C ASP A 43 -11.41 22.14 18.13
N ASP A 44 -11.31 20.84 17.83
CA ASP A 44 -12.16 19.81 18.43
C ASP A 44 -12.04 19.81 19.97
N ILE A 45 -10.83 19.93 20.52
CA ILE A 45 -10.64 19.99 21.98
C ILE A 45 -11.32 21.24 22.56
N ARG A 46 -11.14 22.39 21.92
CA ARG A 46 -11.76 23.66 22.34
C ARG A 46 -13.29 23.60 22.29
N ASP A 47 -13.82 22.99 21.25
CA ASP A 47 -15.26 22.93 21.02
C ASP A 47 -15.97 21.88 21.92
N ASN A 48 -15.21 21.11 22.69
CA ASN A 48 -15.72 20.11 23.64
C ASN A 48 -15.40 20.42 25.12
N LEU A 49 -14.89 21.62 25.45
CA LEU A 49 -14.46 21.97 26.83
C LEU A 49 -15.58 21.87 27.88
N ASP A 50 -16.83 22.02 27.47
CA ASP A 50 -18.03 21.93 28.29
C ASP A 50 -18.47 20.49 28.59
N LYS A 51 -17.93 19.51 27.86
CA LYS A 51 -18.29 18.09 28.02
C LYS A 51 -17.53 17.43 29.16
N SER A 52 -18.04 16.31 29.65
CA SER A 52 -17.38 15.54 30.70
C SER A 52 -16.08 14.87 30.23
N ALA A 53 -16.01 14.50 28.95
CA ALA A 53 -14.84 13.91 28.32
C ALA A 53 -14.92 14.04 26.79
N TYR A 54 -13.75 14.12 26.13
CA TYR A 54 -13.64 14.03 24.67
C TYR A 54 -12.90 12.74 24.29
N ARG A 55 -13.58 11.86 23.56
CA ARG A 55 -13.00 10.59 23.10
C ARG A 55 -12.21 10.81 21.81
N ILE A 56 -10.89 10.88 21.92
CA ILE A 56 -9.99 11.15 20.78
C ILE A 56 -9.89 9.93 19.85
N GLY A 57 -10.06 8.72 20.39
CA GLY A 57 -10.13 7.49 19.61
C GLY A 57 -9.69 6.25 20.39
N THR A 58 -9.26 5.24 19.65
CA THR A 58 -8.72 3.98 20.16
C THR A 58 -7.20 3.96 20.02
N LEU A 59 -6.52 3.41 21.02
CA LEU A 59 -5.08 3.15 21.03
C LEU A 59 -4.89 1.65 21.19
N VAL A 60 -4.43 0.99 20.15
CA VAL A 60 -4.14 -0.45 20.16
C VAL A 60 -2.65 -0.62 20.32
N ILE A 61 -2.25 -1.39 21.33
CA ILE A 61 -0.86 -1.63 21.69
C ILE A 61 -0.61 -3.13 21.66
N HIS A 62 0.44 -3.55 20.95
CA HIS A 62 0.99 -4.88 21.07
C HIS A 62 2.04 -4.90 22.19
N ASN A 63 1.87 -5.80 23.14
CA ASN A 63 2.81 -6.02 24.23
C ASN A 63 3.93 -6.95 23.78
N ASN A 64 4.98 -6.37 23.20
CA ASN A 64 6.16 -7.11 22.77
C ASN A 64 6.98 -7.53 24.00
N LYS A 65 6.67 -8.72 24.52
CA LYS A 65 7.33 -9.30 25.70
C LYS A 65 8.81 -9.62 25.46
N GLU A 66 9.21 -9.90 24.22
CA GLU A 66 10.60 -10.23 23.87
C GLU A 66 11.52 -9.02 24.06
N GLU A 67 11.07 -7.84 23.63
CA GLU A 67 11.84 -6.60 23.75
C GLU A 67 11.49 -5.77 24.99
N GLY A 68 10.46 -6.16 25.74
CA GLY A 68 9.92 -5.38 26.85
C GLY A 68 9.38 -4.02 26.38
N LYS A 69 8.79 -3.97 25.19
CA LYS A 69 8.27 -2.75 24.54
C LYS A 69 6.78 -2.82 24.28
N LEU A 70 6.16 -1.64 24.25
CA LEU A 70 4.74 -1.47 23.94
C LEU A 70 4.63 -0.84 22.55
N ASP A 71 4.23 -1.64 21.57
CA ASP A 71 4.24 -1.29 20.15
C ASP A 71 2.90 -0.71 19.75
N ILE A 72 2.88 0.55 19.32
CA ILE A 72 1.64 1.15 18.84
C ILE A 72 1.24 0.51 17.50
N VAL A 73 0.11 -0.20 17.48
CA VAL A 73 -0.47 -0.83 16.29
C VAL A 73 -1.53 0.07 15.64
N ASP A 74 -2.35 0.76 16.45
CA ASP A 74 -3.34 1.74 15.98
C ASP A 74 -3.29 3.03 16.81
N GLY A 75 -3.76 4.13 16.23
CA GLY A 75 -3.82 5.44 16.89
C GLY A 75 -2.52 6.24 16.79
N GLN A 76 -1.50 5.71 16.09
CA GLN A 76 -0.16 6.30 15.95
C GLN A 76 -0.17 7.81 15.66
N GLN A 77 -0.93 8.26 14.67
CA GLN A 77 -0.92 9.68 14.24
C GLN A 77 -1.47 10.60 15.33
N ARG A 78 -2.54 10.18 16.03
CA ARG A 78 -3.13 10.92 17.15
C ARG A 78 -2.18 10.93 18.33
N THR A 79 -1.61 9.78 18.69
CA THR A 79 -0.66 9.63 19.80
C THR A 79 0.55 10.54 19.60
N ILE A 80 1.20 10.53 18.42
CA ILE A 80 2.32 11.43 18.11
C ILE A 80 1.90 12.89 18.33
N THR A 81 0.77 13.31 17.77
CA THR A 81 0.31 14.70 17.83
C THR A 81 0.06 15.16 19.26
N LEU A 82 -0.50 14.29 20.10
CA LEU A 82 -0.73 14.57 21.52
C LEU A 82 0.56 14.64 22.32
N PHE A 83 1.53 13.77 22.03
CA PHE A 83 2.87 13.87 22.61
C PHE A 83 3.51 15.22 22.24
N LEU A 84 3.41 15.64 20.98
CA LEU A 84 3.92 16.94 20.53
C LEU A 84 3.23 18.11 21.24
N LEU A 85 1.89 18.07 21.38
CA LEU A 85 1.13 19.07 22.13
C LEU A 85 1.55 19.11 23.60
N ALA A 86 1.70 17.96 24.24
CA ALA A 86 2.14 17.89 25.64
C ALA A 86 3.53 18.49 25.82
N ILE A 87 4.50 18.11 24.97
CA ILE A 87 5.86 18.70 24.96
C ILE A 87 5.79 20.22 24.77
N LYS A 88 4.84 20.70 23.98
CA LYS A 88 4.64 22.13 23.72
C LYS A 88 4.05 22.90 24.89
N ILE A 89 3.09 22.28 25.58
CA ILE A 89 2.32 22.84 26.68
C ILE A 89 3.08 22.83 27.99
N LEU A 90 3.87 21.77 28.26
CA LEU A 90 4.51 21.54 29.55
C LEU A 90 5.35 22.74 30.05
N PRO A 91 6.20 23.39 29.23
CA PRO A 91 6.94 24.57 29.65
C PRO A 91 6.04 25.73 30.11
N LEU A 92 4.90 25.93 29.46
CA LEU A 92 3.94 26.99 29.80
C LEU A 92 3.34 26.79 31.20
N ILE A 93 3.14 25.52 31.59
CA ILE A 93 2.64 25.16 32.92
C ILE A 93 3.76 25.24 33.95
N GLU A 94 4.98 24.75 33.62
CA GLU A 94 6.12 24.74 34.53
C GLU A 94 6.52 26.18 34.96
N GLU A 95 6.37 27.15 34.07
CA GLU A 95 6.68 28.57 34.32
C GLU A 95 5.54 29.35 35.01
N ASN A 96 4.33 28.78 35.16
CA ASN A 96 3.15 29.50 35.66
C ASN A 96 2.43 28.75 36.80
N ASN A 97 2.68 29.20 38.03
CA ASN A 97 2.10 28.63 39.25
C ASN A 97 0.56 28.65 39.28
N ASP A 98 -0.08 29.66 38.67
CA ASP A 98 -1.54 29.73 38.64
C ASP A 98 -2.10 28.69 37.67
N LEU A 99 -1.48 28.49 36.50
CA LEU A 99 -1.85 27.39 35.60
C LEU A 99 -1.66 26.03 36.28
N GLN A 100 -0.57 25.83 37.03
CA GLN A 100 -0.37 24.59 37.80
C GLN A 100 -1.55 24.33 38.74
N ARG A 101 -1.98 25.33 39.52
CA ARG A 101 -3.12 25.19 40.45
C ARG A 101 -4.43 24.82 39.76
N HIS A 102 -4.65 25.31 38.53
CA HIS A 102 -5.88 25.05 37.78
C HIS A 102 -5.88 23.68 37.08
N VAL A 103 -4.71 23.26 36.57
CA VAL A 103 -4.57 22.04 35.77
C VAL A 103 -4.33 20.80 36.65
N PHE A 104 -3.56 20.94 37.73
CA PHE A 104 -3.14 19.83 38.56
C PHE A 104 -4.26 19.38 39.49
N LEU A 105 -4.49 18.07 39.54
CA LEU A 105 -5.36 17.46 40.53
C LEU A 105 -4.57 17.24 41.84
N ARG A 106 -5.29 16.99 42.94
CA ARG A 106 -4.65 16.78 44.24
C ARG A 106 -3.67 15.60 44.19
N GLY A 107 -2.41 15.85 44.52
CA GLY A 107 -1.33 14.86 44.49
C GLY A 107 -0.51 14.85 43.20
N ASP A 108 -0.84 15.69 42.22
CA ASP A 108 -0.08 15.80 40.99
C ASP A 108 1.22 16.59 41.17
N SER A 109 2.21 16.22 40.36
CA SER A 109 3.45 16.97 40.17
C SER A 109 3.64 17.22 38.67
N ILE A 110 4.50 18.18 38.30
CA ILE A 110 4.84 18.42 36.89
C ILE A 110 5.37 17.15 36.20
N ASN A 111 6.10 16.29 36.93
CA ASN A 111 6.63 15.03 36.42
C ASN A 111 5.52 14.03 36.03
N SER A 112 4.33 14.15 36.63
CA SER A 112 3.16 13.32 36.31
C SER A 112 2.58 13.62 34.92
N PHE A 113 2.96 14.74 34.30
CA PHE A 113 2.53 15.14 32.96
C PHE A 113 3.64 15.03 31.92
N LYS A 114 4.89 14.77 32.33
CA LYS A 114 6.03 14.57 31.42
C LYS A 114 5.90 13.18 30.76
N PRO A 115 6.11 13.06 29.44
CA PRO A 115 6.09 11.76 28.77
C PRO A 115 7.16 10.82 29.37
N GLN A 116 6.75 9.63 29.81
CA GLN A 116 7.63 8.55 30.30
C GLN A 116 8.36 7.81 29.15
N SER A 117 7.87 7.97 27.92
CA SER A 117 8.40 7.32 26.73
C SER A 117 8.92 8.35 25.72
N THR A 118 10.10 8.08 25.16
CA THR A 118 10.68 8.89 24.08
C THR A 118 10.37 8.24 22.73
N LEU A 119 9.51 8.87 21.94
CA LEU A 119 9.20 8.42 20.58
C LEU A 119 10.36 8.79 19.65
N LYS A 120 11.03 7.78 19.08
CA LYS A 120 12.13 7.97 18.13
C LYS A 120 11.62 7.86 16.70
N PHE A 121 12.17 8.70 15.82
CA PHE A 121 11.78 8.74 14.41
C PHE A 121 13.00 8.65 13.50
N SER A 122 13.07 7.63 12.64
CA SER A 122 14.10 7.49 11.61
C SER A 122 13.68 8.15 10.29
N ASN A 123 12.42 7.98 9.91
CA ASN A 123 11.84 8.41 8.63
C ASN A 123 11.85 9.94 8.41
N VAL A 124 12.24 10.37 7.20
CA VAL A 124 12.40 11.78 6.81
C VAL A 124 11.07 12.54 6.79
N ILE A 125 10.02 11.94 6.21
CA ILE A 125 8.67 12.54 6.13
C ILE A 125 8.15 12.81 7.54
N THR A 126 8.32 11.84 8.44
CA THR A 126 7.94 11.99 9.85
C THR A 126 8.64 13.18 10.51
N LYS A 127 9.97 13.27 10.37
CA LYS A 127 10.75 14.39 10.93
C LYS A 127 10.28 15.74 10.40
N GLN A 128 10.05 15.85 9.09
CA GLN A 128 9.55 17.07 8.46
C GLN A 128 8.15 17.45 8.97
N ASN A 129 7.23 16.50 9.03
CA ASN A 129 5.86 16.76 9.49
C ASN A 129 5.80 17.07 10.98
N VAL A 130 6.60 16.40 11.82
CA VAL A 130 6.76 16.75 13.24
C VAL A 130 7.20 18.20 13.38
N GLN A 131 8.23 18.64 12.66
CA GLN A 131 8.72 20.02 12.72
C GLN A 131 7.68 21.04 12.24
N LYS A 132 7.02 20.78 11.10
CA LYS A 132 5.96 21.66 10.57
C LYS A 132 4.80 21.79 11.55
N ASN A 133 4.36 20.67 12.10
CA ASN A 133 3.23 20.63 13.03
C ASN A 133 3.56 21.26 14.38
N PHE A 134 4.77 21.09 14.89
CA PHE A 134 5.21 21.77 16.11
C PHE A 134 5.21 23.31 15.93
N LYS A 135 5.62 23.80 14.75
CA LYS A 135 5.49 25.23 14.39
C LYS A 135 4.04 25.68 14.22
N ALA A 136 3.15 24.82 13.73
CA ALA A 136 1.73 25.14 13.65
C ALA A 136 1.10 25.30 15.05
N MET A 137 1.48 24.43 16.00
CA MET A 137 1.05 24.54 17.40
C MET A 137 1.48 25.86 18.04
N GLU A 138 2.67 26.38 17.70
CA GLU A 138 3.11 27.71 18.16
C GLU A 138 2.19 28.85 17.72
N ARG A 139 1.64 28.78 16.51
CA ARG A 139 0.71 29.80 16.01
C ARG A 139 -0.62 29.78 16.76
N ARG A 140 -0.92 28.68 17.45
CA ARG A 140 -2.11 28.48 18.29
C ARG A 140 -1.82 28.68 19.78
N LYS A 141 -0.70 29.30 20.15
CA LYS A 141 -0.27 29.51 21.55
C LYS A 141 -1.36 30.15 22.43
N SER A 142 -2.13 31.10 21.90
CA SER A 142 -3.23 31.73 22.64
C SER A 142 -4.35 30.77 23.09
N ASP A 143 -4.54 29.66 22.38
CA ASP A 143 -5.44 28.59 22.83
C ASP A 143 -4.75 27.69 23.84
N LEU A 144 -3.46 27.38 23.60
CA LEU A 144 -2.66 26.47 24.43
C LEU A 144 -2.26 27.06 25.80
N GLU A 145 -2.48 28.35 26.04
CA GLU A 145 -2.24 29.01 27.34
C GLU A 145 -3.50 29.09 28.23
N LYS A 146 -4.68 28.74 27.69
CA LYS A 146 -5.93 28.82 28.45
C LYS A 146 -6.02 27.69 29.48
N ALA A 147 -6.22 28.04 30.76
CA ALA A 147 -6.27 27.09 31.86
C ALA A 147 -7.30 25.96 31.64
N ASP A 148 -8.50 26.30 31.15
CA ASP A 148 -9.55 25.31 30.88
C ASP A 148 -9.17 24.34 29.76
N PHE A 149 -8.52 24.84 28.69
CA PHE A 149 -8.00 24.01 27.62
C PHE A 149 -6.96 23.03 28.14
N LEU A 150 -6.00 23.51 28.93
CA LEU A 150 -4.93 22.70 29.49
C LEU A 150 -5.45 21.60 30.41
N LYS A 151 -6.38 21.96 31.30
CA LYS A 151 -7.03 21.01 32.21
C LYS A 151 -7.77 19.94 31.43
N PHE A 152 -8.56 20.36 30.44
CA PHE A 152 -9.33 19.46 29.59
C PHE A 152 -8.44 18.53 28.78
N PHE A 153 -7.40 19.06 28.16
CA PHE A 153 -6.43 18.32 27.37
C PHE A 153 -5.78 17.18 28.16
N PHE A 154 -5.32 17.41 29.39
CA PHE A 154 -4.64 16.36 30.13
C PHE A 154 -5.59 15.36 30.82
N ASN A 155 -6.74 15.83 31.31
CA ASN A 155 -7.59 15.04 32.20
C ASN A 155 -8.87 14.50 31.54
N GLN A 156 -9.46 15.22 30.58
CA GLN A 156 -10.75 14.89 29.98
C GLN A 156 -10.68 14.41 28.52
N CYS A 157 -9.58 14.67 27.83
CA CYS A 157 -9.27 14.02 26.55
C CYS A 157 -8.83 12.57 26.79
N GLN A 158 -9.53 11.62 26.17
CA GLN A 158 -9.41 10.19 26.50
C GLN A 158 -9.23 9.28 25.27
N PHE A 159 -8.56 8.14 25.49
CA PHE A 159 -8.48 7.00 24.58
C PHE A 159 -9.19 5.77 25.15
N VAL A 160 -9.67 4.91 24.26
CA VAL A 160 -9.85 3.49 24.58
C VAL A 160 -8.50 2.80 24.33
N LYS A 161 -7.76 2.47 25.39
CA LYS A 161 -6.52 1.67 25.31
C LYS A 161 -6.88 0.19 25.31
N ILE A 162 -6.31 -0.54 24.35
CA ILE A 162 -6.39 -1.99 24.27
C ILE A 162 -4.96 -2.50 24.15
N VAL A 163 -4.60 -3.44 25.03
CA VAL A 163 -3.28 -4.07 25.04
C VAL A 163 -3.46 -5.53 24.66
N ILE A 164 -2.69 -5.98 23.67
CA ILE A 164 -2.79 -7.31 23.08
C ILE A 164 -1.42 -7.95 23.14
N ASP A 165 -1.34 -9.17 23.68
CA ASP A 165 -0.08 -9.89 23.81
C ASP A 165 0.36 -10.54 22.49
N ASP A 166 -0.59 -10.98 21.68
CA ASP A 166 -0.31 -11.56 20.36
C ASP A 166 -0.30 -10.49 19.27
N VAL A 167 0.79 -10.42 18.52
CA VAL A 167 0.95 -9.46 17.42
C VAL A 167 -0.07 -9.67 16.31
N SER A 168 -0.47 -10.92 16.05
CA SER A 168 -1.40 -11.26 14.98
C SER A 168 -2.81 -10.82 15.30
N GLU A 169 -3.26 -11.06 16.53
CA GLU A 169 -4.52 -10.56 17.08
C GLU A 169 -4.54 -9.02 17.08
N ALA A 170 -3.42 -8.37 17.42
CA ALA A 170 -3.33 -6.92 17.40
C ALA A 170 -3.56 -6.33 16.01
N PHE A 171 -2.99 -6.97 14.98
CA PHE A 171 -3.22 -6.59 13.59
C PHE A 171 -4.63 -6.91 13.10
N GLN A 172 -5.19 -8.06 13.47
CA GLN A 172 -6.60 -8.38 13.14
C GLN A 172 -7.56 -7.36 13.76
N PHE A 173 -7.31 -6.96 15.01
CA PHE A 173 -8.09 -5.92 15.66
C PHE A 173 -7.97 -4.58 14.92
N PHE A 174 -6.76 -4.21 14.50
CA PHE A 174 -6.52 -3.02 13.68
C PHE A 174 -7.30 -3.05 12.35
N ASP A 175 -7.26 -4.17 11.61
CA ASP A 175 -7.99 -4.32 10.35
C ASP A 175 -9.50 -4.16 10.56
N SER A 176 -10.03 -4.79 11.62
CA SER A 176 -11.47 -4.72 11.95
C SER A 176 -11.95 -3.33 12.37
N GLN A 177 -11.10 -2.53 13.01
CA GLN A 177 -11.40 -1.15 13.42
C GLN A 177 -11.34 -0.19 12.23
N ASN A 178 -10.31 -0.32 11.39
CA ASN A 178 -10.14 0.56 10.23
C ASN A 178 -11.21 0.35 9.16
N ALA A 179 -11.88 -0.80 9.13
CA ALA A 179 -13.05 -1.01 8.29
C ALA A 179 -14.19 0.02 8.52
N ARG A 180 -14.20 0.73 9.67
CA ARG A 180 -15.22 1.73 10.04
C ARG A 180 -14.69 3.19 10.05
N GLY A 181 -13.40 3.41 9.86
CA GLY A 181 -12.72 4.71 10.02
C GLY A 181 -12.37 5.41 8.70
N LYS A 182 -11.39 6.33 8.69
CA LYS A 182 -10.80 6.82 7.44
C LYS A 182 -10.12 5.63 6.76
N ASP A 183 -10.68 5.17 5.65
CA ASP A 183 -10.24 3.97 4.96
C ASP A 183 -8.73 4.01 4.69
N LEU A 184 -8.05 2.91 5.04
CA LEU A 184 -6.71 2.63 4.56
C LEU A 184 -6.79 2.22 3.10
N GLU A 185 -5.78 2.60 2.33
CA GLU A 185 -5.68 2.11 0.96
C GLU A 185 -5.42 0.60 0.98
N PRO A 186 -5.92 -0.18 0.00
CA PRO A 186 -5.71 -1.63 -0.03
C PRO A 186 -4.24 -2.07 0.10
N HIS A 187 -3.31 -1.28 -0.45
CA HIS A 187 -1.87 -1.57 -0.34
C HIS A 187 -1.32 -1.37 1.08
N ASP A 188 -1.88 -0.46 1.89
CA ASP A 188 -1.49 -0.30 3.30
C ASP A 188 -1.88 -1.55 4.11
N LEU A 189 -3.05 -2.14 3.83
CA LEU A 189 -3.52 -3.38 4.46
C LEU A 189 -2.61 -4.57 4.09
N LEU A 190 -2.25 -4.69 2.81
CA LEU A 190 -1.32 -5.73 2.33
C LEU A 190 0.05 -5.60 2.99
N LYS A 191 0.60 -4.38 3.07
CA LYS A 191 1.87 -4.14 3.76
C LYS A 191 1.83 -4.65 5.20
N ALA A 192 0.79 -4.29 5.95
CA ALA A 192 0.65 -4.71 7.36
C ALA A 192 0.56 -6.23 7.48
N TYR A 193 -0.28 -6.86 6.66
CA TYR A 193 -0.44 -8.31 6.62
C TYR A 193 0.89 -9.02 6.35
N HIS A 194 1.62 -8.65 5.28
CA HIS A 194 2.85 -9.35 4.95
C HIS A 194 4.00 -9.05 5.92
N LEU A 195 4.05 -7.87 6.56
CA LEU A 195 5.04 -7.63 7.63
C LEU A 195 4.81 -8.53 8.84
N ARG A 196 3.55 -8.81 9.18
CA ARG A 196 3.23 -9.79 10.22
C ARG A 196 3.76 -11.17 9.87
N GLU A 197 3.54 -11.61 8.64
CA GLU A 197 4.00 -12.92 8.17
C GLU A 197 5.55 -13.06 8.20
N MET A 198 6.28 -11.95 8.22
CA MET A 198 7.76 -11.94 8.34
C MET A 198 8.27 -12.12 9.78
N ASN A 199 7.43 -11.92 10.81
CA ASN A 199 7.91 -11.86 12.20
C ASN A 199 8.61 -13.15 12.65
N ASN A 200 8.16 -14.31 12.16
CA ASN A 200 8.70 -15.61 12.54
C ASN A 200 9.63 -16.21 11.47
N SER A 201 9.82 -15.52 10.33
CA SER A 201 10.50 -16.08 9.16
C SER A 201 11.71 -15.29 8.68
N SER A 202 11.86 -14.05 9.14
CA SER A 202 12.84 -13.13 8.58
C SER A 202 13.55 -12.34 9.67
N THR A 203 14.81 -12.00 9.41
CA THR A 203 15.62 -11.17 10.29
C THR A 203 15.03 -9.75 10.40
N GLU A 204 15.35 -9.05 11.47
CA GLU A 204 14.99 -7.63 11.63
C GLU A 204 15.52 -6.78 10.46
N GLN A 205 16.73 -7.05 10.00
CA GLN A 205 17.35 -6.34 8.87
C GLN A 205 16.58 -6.55 7.55
N GLU A 206 16.08 -7.76 7.30
CA GLU A 206 15.26 -8.05 6.11
C GLU A 206 13.91 -7.33 6.16
N ARG A 207 13.26 -7.31 7.32
CA ARG A 207 12.01 -6.55 7.54
C ARG A 207 12.24 -5.06 7.28
N LEU A 208 13.32 -4.50 7.83
CA LEU A 208 13.73 -3.13 7.61
C LEU A 208 13.96 -2.80 6.13
N ASN A 209 14.67 -3.67 5.42
CA ASN A 209 14.94 -3.49 3.99
C ASN A 209 13.65 -3.54 3.16
N ALA A 210 12.74 -4.45 3.48
CA ALA A 210 11.43 -4.56 2.83
C ALA A 210 10.58 -3.30 3.03
N VAL A 211 10.47 -2.82 4.28
CA VAL A 211 9.76 -1.57 4.59
C VAL A 211 10.39 -0.39 3.88
N LYS A 212 11.72 -0.29 3.87
CA LYS A 212 12.43 0.81 3.20
C LYS A 212 12.17 0.82 1.69
N LYS A 213 12.26 -0.33 1.01
CA LYS A 213 11.95 -0.43 -0.43
C LYS A 213 10.50 -0.03 -0.72
N TRP A 214 9.56 -0.50 0.10
CA TRP A 214 8.14 -0.15 -0.03
C TRP A 214 7.89 1.34 0.15
N GLU A 215 8.43 1.95 1.21
CA GLU A 215 8.23 3.37 1.53
C GLU A 215 8.97 4.33 0.58
N ASN A 216 9.92 3.83 -0.20
CA ASN A 216 10.58 4.60 -1.25
C ASN A 216 9.71 4.73 -2.52
N MET A 217 8.67 3.91 -2.67
CA MET A 217 7.73 4.02 -3.80
C MET A 217 6.67 5.07 -3.47
N GLU A 218 6.29 5.89 -4.45
CA GLU A 218 5.26 6.90 -4.24
C GLU A 218 3.89 6.24 -4.01
N PRO A 219 3.06 6.70 -3.06
CA PRO A 219 1.77 6.06 -2.74
C PRO A 219 0.81 5.94 -3.93
N ASN A 220 0.83 6.92 -4.84
CA ASN A 220 0.01 6.89 -6.05
C ASN A 220 0.51 5.85 -7.06
N GLU A 221 1.82 5.61 -7.11
CA GLU A 221 2.42 4.59 -7.96
C GLU A 221 2.11 3.20 -7.44
N LEU A 222 2.20 2.99 -6.11
CA LEU A 222 1.75 1.75 -5.46
C LEU A 222 0.27 1.48 -5.72
N SER A 223 -0.59 2.48 -5.50
CA SER A 223 -2.03 2.35 -5.76
C SER A 223 -2.30 2.00 -7.24
N SER A 224 -1.61 2.66 -8.17
CA SER A 224 -1.70 2.35 -9.61
C SER A 224 -1.19 0.95 -9.94
N LEU A 225 -0.04 0.54 -9.42
CA LEU A 225 0.56 -0.77 -9.65
C LEU A 225 -0.42 -1.90 -9.25
N PHE A 226 -1.01 -1.81 -8.06
CA PHE A 226 -1.99 -2.79 -7.62
C PHE A 226 -3.28 -2.73 -8.46
N SER A 227 -3.91 -1.56 -8.55
CA SER A 227 -5.26 -1.44 -9.11
C SER A 227 -5.31 -1.51 -10.64
N GLN A 228 -4.28 -1.04 -11.35
CA GLN A 228 -4.26 -0.92 -12.80
C GLN A 228 -3.38 -1.95 -13.49
N TYR A 229 -2.57 -2.74 -12.76
CA TYR A 229 -1.69 -3.75 -13.38
C TYR A 229 -1.84 -5.10 -12.70
N LEU A 230 -1.33 -5.24 -11.48
CA LEU A 230 -1.27 -6.53 -10.80
C LEU A 230 -2.65 -7.16 -10.67
N TYR A 231 -3.64 -6.43 -10.16
CA TYR A 231 -5.00 -6.93 -9.97
C TYR A 231 -5.66 -7.28 -11.30
N ARG A 232 -5.49 -6.42 -12.31
CA ARG A 232 -6.04 -6.61 -13.65
C ARG A 232 -5.51 -7.85 -14.34
N ILE A 233 -4.20 -7.99 -14.41
CA ILE A 233 -3.55 -9.14 -15.05
C ILE A 233 -3.97 -10.44 -14.33
N LYS A 234 -3.93 -10.47 -12.99
CA LYS A 234 -4.30 -11.66 -12.20
C LYS A 234 -5.75 -12.09 -12.41
N ASN A 235 -6.68 -11.14 -12.48
CA ASN A 235 -8.10 -11.42 -12.59
C ASN A 235 -8.51 -11.72 -14.04
N TRP A 236 -8.07 -10.92 -15.01
CA TRP A 236 -8.37 -11.15 -16.41
C TRP A 236 -7.79 -12.48 -16.92
N GLY A 237 -6.61 -12.88 -16.44
CA GLY A 237 -6.07 -14.21 -16.70
C GLY A 237 -6.96 -15.34 -16.18
N ARG A 238 -7.80 -15.08 -15.15
CA ARG A 238 -8.74 -16.04 -14.54
C ARG A 238 -10.20 -15.86 -14.98
N ASP A 239 -10.47 -15.08 -16.03
CA ASP A 239 -11.83 -14.72 -16.45
C ASP A 239 -12.65 -14.00 -15.35
N LEU A 240 -11.99 -13.22 -14.49
CA LEU A 240 -12.61 -12.42 -13.42
C LEU A 240 -12.52 -10.93 -13.74
N SER A 241 -13.57 -10.18 -13.38
CA SER A 241 -13.59 -8.72 -13.52
C SER A 241 -12.52 -8.05 -12.67
N ALA A 242 -11.96 -6.96 -13.18
CA ALA A 242 -10.89 -6.21 -12.53
C ALA A 242 -11.05 -4.68 -12.66
N ARG A 243 -12.31 -4.22 -12.67
CA ARG A 243 -12.64 -2.78 -12.79
C ARG A 243 -12.04 -1.96 -11.65
N TYR A 244 -12.24 -2.42 -10.42
CA TYR A 244 -11.83 -1.71 -9.21
C TYR A 244 -11.12 -2.68 -8.27
N PHE A 245 -9.99 -2.24 -7.74
CA PHE A 245 -9.30 -2.93 -6.65
C PHE A 245 -9.63 -2.21 -5.34
N THR A 246 -10.31 -2.90 -4.45
CA THR A 246 -10.82 -2.37 -3.18
C THR A 246 -10.27 -3.18 -2.01
N LYS A 247 -10.66 -2.79 -0.79
CA LYS A 247 -10.30 -3.54 0.42
C LYS A 247 -10.87 -4.96 0.45
N ASP A 248 -11.98 -5.20 -0.25
CA ASP A 248 -12.61 -6.52 -0.30
C ASP A 248 -11.83 -7.48 -1.22
N ASP A 249 -10.93 -6.94 -2.05
CA ASP A 249 -10.16 -7.70 -3.04
C ASP A 249 -8.73 -8.04 -2.54
N VAL A 250 -8.32 -7.56 -1.36
CA VAL A 250 -6.95 -7.72 -0.84
C VAL A 250 -6.55 -9.18 -0.66
N ASP A 251 -7.51 -10.09 -0.47
CA ASP A 251 -7.24 -11.52 -0.33
C ASP A 251 -6.66 -12.13 -1.61
N THR A 252 -6.85 -11.49 -2.77
CA THR A 252 -6.18 -11.83 -4.05
C THR A 252 -4.66 -11.79 -3.94
N PHE A 253 -4.15 -10.98 -3.01
CA PHE A 253 -2.73 -10.79 -2.74
C PHE A 253 -2.26 -11.44 -1.44
N LYS A 254 -3.10 -12.24 -0.78
CA LYS A 254 -2.71 -13.10 0.33
C LYS A 254 -2.59 -14.53 -0.18
N GLY A 255 -1.60 -15.27 0.29
CA GLY A 255 -1.38 -16.63 -0.19
C GLY A 255 -0.77 -17.50 0.89
N ILE A 256 0.29 -18.20 0.55
CA ILE A 256 0.88 -19.23 1.39
C ILE A 256 2.04 -18.67 2.21
N SER A 257 2.18 -19.15 3.43
CA SER A 257 3.31 -18.82 4.29
C SER A 257 4.27 -20.01 4.33
N PRO A 258 5.51 -19.88 3.80
CA PRO A 258 6.44 -21.01 3.64
C PRO A 258 6.72 -21.81 4.92
N ASN A 259 6.64 -21.13 6.07
CA ASN A 259 6.96 -21.67 7.39
C ASN A 259 5.80 -22.41 8.07
N LEU A 260 4.58 -22.35 7.53
CA LEU A 260 3.46 -23.08 8.12
C LEU A 260 3.53 -24.56 7.71
N GLU A 261 3.30 -25.46 8.67
CA GLU A 261 3.26 -26.92 8.47
C GLU A 261 1.97 -27.40 7.75
N GLU A 262 1.33 -26.53 6.97
CA GLU A 262 0.22 -26.93 6.12
C GLU A 262 0.76 -27.67 4.88
N ASP A 263 0.71 -29.01 4.90
CA ASP A 263 1.22 -29.84 3.81
C ASP A 263 0.21 -30.00 2.65
N PHE A 264 -0.20 -28.88 2.07
CA PHE A 264 -0.92 -28.92 0.80
C PHE A 264 0.07 -29.22 -0.34
N PRO A 265 -0.17 -30.23 -1.20
CA PRO A 265 0.79 -30.63 -2.23
C PRO A 265 1.22 -29.49 -3.19
N TYR A 266 0.31 -28.60 -3.56
CA TYR A 266 0.59 -27.51 -4.51
C TYR A 266 1.60 -26.47 -3.97
N THR A 267 1.80 -26.40 -2.64
CA THR A 267 2.70 -25.42 -2.02
C THR A 267 4.17 -25.84 -2.09
N LYS A 268 4.43 -27.13 -2.39
CA LYS A 268 5.78 -27.70 -2.38
C LYS A 268 6.73 -26.97 -3.32
N LEU A 269 6.29 -26.65 -4.54
CA LEU A 269 7.12 -25.94 -5.52
C LEU A 269 7.55 -24.56 -5.00
N TYR A 270 6.60 -23.81 -4.42
CA TYR A 270 6.86 -22.48 -3.88
C TYR A 270 7.78 -22.52 -2.64
N ARG A 271 7.63 -23.52 -1.77
CA ARG A 271 8.52 -23.72 -0.62
C ARG A 271 9.94 -24.06 -1.07
N ILE A 272 10.09 -24.97 -2.04
CA ILE A 272 11.39 -25.31 -2.63
C ILE A 272 12.06 -24.07 -3.19
N ALA A 273 11.37 -23.30 -4.03
CA ALA A 273 11.91 -22.07 -4.60
C ALA A 273 12.27 -21.05 -3.51
N HIS A 274 11.42 -20.88 -2.49
CA HIS A 274 11.64 -19.93 -1.40
C HIS A 274 12.93 -20.23 -0.65
N TYR A 275 13.11 -21.47 -0.17
CA TYR A 275 14.28 -21.86 0.61
C TYR A 275 15.53 -22.00 -0.26
N TYR A 276 15.41 -22.49 -1.50
CA TYR A 276 16.56 -22.63 -2.40
C TYR A 276 17.20 -21.27 -2.71
N VAL A 277 16.38 -20.25 -3.05
CA VAL A 277 16.89 -18.91 -3.36
C VAL A 277 17.59 -18.29 -2.14
N ASP A 278 17.01 -18.41 -0.94
CA ASP A 278 17.62 -17.85 0.27
C ASP A 278 18.91 -18.59 0.68
N GLU A 279 18.94 -19.92 0.55
CA GLU A 279 20.13 -20.73 0.82
C GLU A 279 21.25 -20.40 -0.17
N PHE A 280 20.96 -20.44 -1.47
CA PHE A 280 21.97 -20.17 -2.51
C PHE A 280 22.59 -18.79 -2.32
N ASN A 281 21.78 -17.74 -2.12
CA ASN A 281 22.25 -16.37 -1.93
C ASN A 281 23.08 -16.19 -0.64
N SER A 282 22.88 -17.05 0.35
CA SER A 282 23.64 -17.05 1.60
C SER A 282 24.90 -17.92 1.54
N SER A 283 24.96 -18.84 0.58
CA SER A 283 25.99 -19.86 0.44
C SER A 283 27.36 -19.30 0.03
N CYS A 284 28.41 -20.13 0.15
CA CYS A 284 29.72 -19.81 -0.41
C CYS A 284 29.71 -19.84 -1.96
N HIS A 285 28.81 -20.60 -2.58
CA HIS A 285 28.73 -20.71 -4.04
C HIS A 285 28.38 -19.36 -4.67
N SER A 286 27.35 -18.68 -4.17
CA SER A 286 26.99 -17.32 -4.59
C SER A 286 28.18 -16.36 -4.49
N LYS A 287 28.96 -16.42 -3.40
CA LYS A 287 30.13 -15.57 -3.16
C LYS A 287 31.30 -15.85 -4.11
N ILE A 288 31.51 -17.12 -4.46
CA ILE A 288 32.57 -17.55 -5.39
C ILE A 288 32.22 -17.14 -6.83
N LEU A 289 30.97 -17.33 -7.22
CA LEU A 289 30.48 -16.99 -8.57
C LEU A 289 30.24 -15.49 -8.75
N HIS A 290 30.15 -14.73 -7.64
CA HIS A 290 29.68 -13.35 -7.63
C HIS A 290 28.28 -13.19 -8.24
N GLU A 291 27.42 -14.18 -8.01
CA GLU A 291 26.06 -14.25 -8.54
C GLU A 291 25.04 -14.33 -7.40
N SER A 292 23.88 -13.72 -7.60
CA SER A 292 22.71 -13.86 -6.73
C SER A 292 21.49 -14.20 -7.58
N PHE A 293 20.62 -15.06 -7.06
CA PHE A 293 19.32 -15.31 -7.67
C PHE A 293 18.28 -14.33 -7.13
N ASP A 294 17.66 -13.59 -8.05
CA ASP A 294 16.36 -13.02 -7.80
C ASP A 294 15.31 -14.15 -7.73
N PHE A 295 14.27 -13.93 -6.93
CA PHE A 295 13.19 -14.90 -6.88
C PHE A 295 12.45 -14.92 -8.24
N PRO A 296 12.24 -16.09 -8.87
CA PRO A 296 11.65 -16.17 -10.20
C PRO A 296 10.12 -16.04 -10.12
N PHE A 297 9.63 -14.80 -10.03
CA PHE A 297 8.21 -14.51 -9.96
C PHE A 297 7.49 -14.85 -11.27
N GLN A 298 6.22 -15.25 -11.16
CA GLN A 298 5.22 -15.16 -12.22
C GLN A 298 4.03 -14.36 -11.69
N ILE A 299 3.46 -13.46 -12.49
CA ILE A 299 2.53 -12.43 -12.00
C ILE A 299 1.22 -13.02 -11.48
N ASP A 300 0.76 -14.11 -12.09
CA ASP A 300 -0.47 -14.78 -11.71
C ASP A 300 -0.27 -15.87 -10.65
N GLN A 301 0.98 -16.14 -10.22
CA GLN A 301 1.30 -17.19 -9.26
C GLN A 301 0.59 -17.03 -7.91
N VAL A 302 0.56 -18.11 -7.12
CA VAL A 302 0.14 -18.05 -5.71
C VAL A 302 1.08 -17.11 -4.96
N ILE A 303 0.52 -16.14 -4.24
CA ILE A 303 1.36 -15.23 -3.46
C ILE A 303 2.09 -16.00 -2.37
N ILE A 304 3.38 -15.71 -2.23
CA ILE A 304 4.18 -16.16 -1.09
C ILE A 304 4.22 -15.00 -0.10
N ASN A 305 3.62 -15.23 1.06
CA ASN A 305 3.50 -14.21 2.10
C ASN A 305 4.87 -13.79 2.64
N GLY A 306 4.91 -12.63 3.29
CA GLY A 306 6.11 -12.14 3.94
C GLY A 306 7.09 -11.48 2.98
N LYS A 307 8.38 -11.79 3.12
CA LYS A 307 9.49 -11.18 2.35
C LYS A 307 9.26 -11.25 0.84
N ARG A 308 8.82 -12.41 0.34
CA ARG A 308 8.62 -12.65 -1.10
C ARG A 308 7.52 -11.77 -1.70
N PHE A 309 6.51 -11.35 -0.92
CA PHE A 309 5.53 -10.39 -1.39
C PHE A 309 6.13 -9.00 -1.63
N PHE A 310 6.99 -8.51 -0.73
CA PHE A 310 7.67 -7.22 -0.92
C PHE A 310 8.60 -7.22 -2.14
N GLU A 311 9.30 -8.33 -2.35
CA GLU A 311 10.13 -8.56 -3.53
C GLU A 311 9.28 -8.64 -4.80
N TYR A 312 8.14 -9.35 -4.77
CA TYR A 312 7.17 -9.43 -5.87
C TYR A 312 6.71 -8.01 -6.29
N VAL A 313 6.30 -7.19 -5.33
CA VAL A 313 5.83 -5.82 -5.62
C VAL A 313 6.95 -4.97 -6.20
N SER A 314 8.17 -5.08 -5.65
CA SER A 314 9.33 -4.35 -6.18
C SER A 314 9.70 -4.78 -7.59
N HIS A 315 9.66 -6.09 -7.86
CA HIS A 315 9.95 -6.66 -9.17
C HIS A 315 8.99 -6.13 -10.24
N TYR A 316 7.68 -6.17 -9.99
CA TYR A 316 6.69 -5.69 -10.96
C TYR A 316 6.60 -4.17 -11.05
N ALA A 317 6.94 -3.44 -9.99
CA ALA A 317 7.12 -1.98 -10.06
C ALA A 317 8.21 -1.62 -11.07
N GLN A 318 9.38 -2.27 -10.95
CA GLN A 318 10.52 -2.06 -11.84
C GLN A 318 10.21 -2.51 -13.27
N MET A 319 9.67 -3.72 -13.45
CA MET A 319 9.32 -4.24 -14.78
C MET A 319 8.34 -3.31 -15.51
N ARG A 320 7.31 -2.82 -14.81
CA ARG A 320 6.37 -1.85 -15.38
C ARG A 320 7.09 -0.58 -15.83
N GLU A 321 7.95 -0.01 -14.98
CA GLU A 321 8.68 1.22 -15.31
C GLU A 321 9.59 1.03 -16.53
N GLU A 322 10.30 -0.08 -16.61
CA GLU A 322 11.16 -0.42 -17.76
C GLU A 322 10.36 -0.56 -19.06
N ILE A 323 9.22 -1.24 -19.02
CA ILE A 323 8.36 -1.43 -20.20
C ILE A 323 7.67 -0.12 -20.63
N GLU A 324 7.16 0.66 -19.67
CA GLU A 324 6.45 1.91 -19.96
C GLU A 324 7.36 3.06 -20.34
N SER A 325 8.64 3.02 -19.96
CA SER A 325 9.64 4.02 -20.36
C SER A 325 10.30 3.69 -21.71
N ASN A 326 10.21 2.44 -22.18
CA ASN A 326 10.80 2.02 -23.44
C ASN A 326 10.11 2.68 -24.65
N ARG A 327 10.91 3.34 -25.50
CA ARG A 327 10.48 3.97 -26.76
C ARG A 327 11.18 3.40 -27.99
N SER A 328 11.94 2.31 -27.85
CA SER A 328 12.76 1.75 -28.92
C SER A 328 11.95 1.11 -30.03
N HIS A 329 10.73 0.63 -29.73
CA HIS A 329 9.83 0.05 -30.72
C HIS A 329 8.87 1.12 -31.27
N GLU A 330 8.68 1.15 -32.59
CA GLU A 330 7.86 2.16 -33.29
C GLU A 330 6.45 2.30 -32.69
N ILE A 331 5.77 1.18 -32.42
CA ILE A 331 4.45 1.18 -31.77
C ILE A 331 4.49 1.83 -30.38
N LEU A 332 5.52 1.55 -29.58
CA LEU A 332 5.64 2.12 -28.23
C LEU A 332 5.85 3.64 -28.29
N ASP A 333 6.46 4.16 -29.35
CA ASP A 333 6.53 5.59 -29.62
C ASP A 333 5.17 6.15 -30.06
N ILE A 334 4.49 5.49 -31.01
CA ILE A 334 3.20 5.92 -31.55
C ILE A 334 2.14 6.07 -30.44
N ILE A 335 2.03 5.08 -29.54
CA ILE A 335 1.02 5.10 -28.46
C ILE A 335 1.26 6.18 -27.40
N HIS A 336 2.43 6.82 -27.42
CA HIS A 336 2.72 8.01 -26.61
C HIS A 336 2.57 9.32 -27.37
N ASN A 337 2.61 9.25 -28.71
CA ASN A 337 2.74 10.42 -29.57
C ASN A 337 1.58 10.51 -30.59
N TYR A 338 0.33 10.53 -30.12
CA TYR A 338 -0.85 10.78 -30.96
C TYR A 338 -1.88 11.68 -30.28
N ASP A 339 -2.77 12.27 -31.08
CA ASP A 339 -3.70 13.32 -30.66
C ASP A 339 -4.73 12.87 -29.61
N GLY A 340 -4.98 11.58 -29.46
CA GLY A 340 -5.85 10.98 -28.44
C GLY A 340 -5.17 10.65 -27.11
N TYR A 341 -3.83 10.69 -27.03
CA TYR A 341 -3.03 10.15 -25.92
C TYR A 341 -3.54 10.47 -24.51
N ASN A 342 -3.96 11.72 -24.28
CA ASN A 342 -4.33 12.23 -22.96
C ASN A 342 -5.78 11.91 -22.54
N ARG A 343 -6.63 11.44 -23.45
CA ARG A 343 -8.05 11.17 -23.15
C ARG A 343 -8.21 9.95 -22.26
N THR A 344 -9.30 9.92 -21.49
CA THR A 344 -9.56 8.85 -20.52
C THR A 344 -9.70 7.47 -21.18
N GLY A 345 -10.47 7.37 -22.27
CA GLY A 345 -10.64 6.10 -23.00
C GLY A 345 -9.33 5.56 -23.58
N ASP A 346 -8.50 6.46 -24.09
CA ASP A 346 -7.17 6.18 -24.61
C ASP A 346 -6.19 5.70 -23.52
N ARG A 347 -6.28 6.25 -22.30
CA ARG A 347 -5.56 5.74 -21.13
C ARG A 347 -5.98 4.32 -20.77
N TYR A 348 -7.27 3.99 -20.85
CA TYR A 348 -7.75 2.62 -20.60
C TYR A 348 -7.21 1.63 -21.63
N VAL A 349 -7.29 1.96 -22.91
CA VAL A 349 -6.79 1.09 -23.99
C VAL A 349 -5.26 0.91 -23.89
N ARG A 350 -4.52 1.97 -23.57
CA ARG A 350 -3.07 1.87 -23.36
C ARG A 350 -2.73 1.04 -22.13
N ASN A 351 -3.48 1.15 -21.04
CA ASN A 351 -3.28 0.28 -19.88
C ASN A 351 -3.60 -1.19 -20.21
N LEU A 352 -4.66 -1.47 -20.98
CA LEU A 352 -4.98 -2.81 -21.45
C LEU A 352 -3.81 -3.41 -22.26
N PHE A 353 -3.25 -2.63 -23.18
CA PHE A 353 -2.06 -3.00 -23.96
C PHE A 353 -0.87 -3.31 -23.06
N TYR A 354 -0.53 -2.41 -22.11
CA TYR A 354 0.60 -2.61 -21.21
C TYR A 354 0.41 -3.79 -20.27
N CYS A 355 -0.80 -4.03 -19.78
CA CYS A 355 -1.09 -5.22 -18.97
C CYS A 355 -0.78 -6.50 -19.74
N ALA A 356 -1.24 -6.61 -20.99
CA ALA A 356 -0.98 -7.79 -21.81
C ALA A 356 0.52 -7.93 -22.17
N LEU A 357 1.22 -6.81 -22.37
CA LEU A 357 2.65 -6.81 -22.66
C LEU A 357 3.48 -7.24 -21.44
N ILE A 358 3.13 -6.75 -20.25
CA ILE A 358 3.75 -7.15 -18.98
C ILE A 358 3.51 -8.64 -18.73
N ASP A 359 2.27 -9.12 -18.87
CA ASP A 359 1.92 -10.54 -18.72
C ASP A 359 2.71 -11.44 -19.68
N TYR A 360 2.88 -10.99 -20.94
CA TYR A 360 3.72 -11.70 -21.90
C TYR A 360 5.20 -11.74 -21.50
N ILE A 361 5.78 -10.59 -21.16
CA ILE A 361 7.21 -10.46 -20.85
C ILE A 361 7.54 -11.22 -19.56
N ASP A 362 6.68 -11.16 -18.55
CA ASP A 362 6.79 -11.93 -17.31
C ASP A 362 6.99 -13.43 -17.61
N LYS A 363 6.18 -13.95 -18.55
CA LYS A 363 6.18 -15.37 -18.87
C LYS A 363 7.24 -15.82 -19.86
N PHE A 364 7.49 -15.04 -20.91
CA PHE A 364 8.33 -15.45 -22.06
C PHE A 364 9.60 -14.62 -22.23
N GLY A 365 9.78 -13.57 -21.44
CA GLY A 365 10.84 -12.58 -21.61
C GLY A 365 10.70 -11.82 -22.93
N GLN A 366 11.83 -11.41 -23.50
CA GLN A 366 11.88 -10.61 -24.74
C GLN A 366 11.79 -11.45 -26.04
N LYS A 367 11.42 -12.73 -25.94
CA LYS A 367 11.33 -13.62 -27.12
C LYS A 367 10.25 -13.11 -28.07
N ASN A 368 10.56 -12.98 -29.36
CA ASN A 368 9.63 -12.52 -30.40
C ASN A 368 8.96 -11.16 -30.11
N ILE A 369 9.60 -10.29 -29.33
CA ILE A 369 8.95 -9.10 -28.77
C ILE A 369 8.33 -8.18 -29.83
N ASP A 370 9.02 -7.91 -30.94
CA ASP A 370 8.52 -6.98 -31.97
C ASP A 370 7.16 -7.44 -32.54
N ARG A 371 7.06 -8.73 -32.89
CA ARG A 371 5.82 -9.32 -33.42
C ARG A 371 4.70 -9.38 -32.37
N ILE A 372 5.07 -9.56 -31.10
CA ILE A 372 4.10 -9.59 -30.00
C ILE A 372 3.58 -8.19 -29.71
N VAL A 373 4.44 -7.18 -29.73
CA VAL A 373 4.03 -5.77 -29.60
C VAL A 373 3.04 -5.41 -30.69
N GLU A 374 3.30 -5.78 -31.95
CA GLU A 374 2.33 -5.62 -33.04
C GLU A 374 1.02 -6.36 -32.76
N LYS A 375 1.08 -7.63 -32.36
CA LYS A 375 -0.11 -8.45 -32.09
C LYS A 375 -0.99 -7.87 -30.98
N LEU A 376 -0.38 -7.53 -29.85
CA LEU A 376 -1.07 -6.96 -28.69
C LEU A 376 -1.56 -5.55 -28.96
N PHE A 377 -0.84 -4.76 -29.77
CA PHE A 377 -1.29 -3.45 -30.20
C PHE A 377 -2.56 -3.54 -31.04
N ILE A 378 -2.58 -4.40 -32.06
CA ILE A 378 -3.78 -4.60 -32.88
C ILE A 378 -4.94 -5.06 -32.01
N TRP A 379 -4.72 -6.05 -31.13
CA TRP A 379 -5.76 -6.53 -30.23
C TRP A 379 -6.28 -5.43 -29.30
N ALA A 380 -5.42 -4.70 -28.59
CA ALA A 380 -5.86 -3.70 -27.62
C ALA A 380 -6.53 -2.49 -28.29
N TYR A 381 -5.91 -1.93 -29.34
CA TYR A 381 -6.42 -0.72 -30.00
C TYR A 381 -7.62 -0.97 -30.92
N THR A 382 -7.94 -2.23 -31.25
CA THR A 382 -9.22 -2.58 -31.89
C THR A 382 -10.41 -2.11 -31.05
N LEU A 383 -10.33 -2.23 -29.71
CA LEU A 383 -11.36 -1.69 -28.81
C LEU A 383 -11.54 -0.18 -29.00
N ARG A 384 -10.44 0.57 -29.12
CA ARG A 384 -10.48 2.02 -29.32
C ARG A 384 -11.19 2.37 -30.60
N LEU A 385 -10.83 1.72 -31.71
CA LEU A 385 -11.32 2.03 -33.05
C LEU A 385 -12.79 1.62 -33.25
N LYS A 386 -13.25 0.54 -32.61
CA LYS A 386 -14.65 0.08 -32.67
C LYS A 386 -15.64 0.98 -31.92
N LEU A 387 -15.18 1.85 -31.02
CA LEU A 387 -16.04 2.61 -30.09
C LEU A 387 -15.88 4.14 -30.21
N HIS A 388 -17.00 4.86 -30.08
CA HIS A 388 -16.98 6.33 -29.96
C HIS A 388 -16.32 6.78 -28.64
N SER A 389 -16.67 6.12 -27.54
CA SER A 389 -16.14 6.33 -26.20
C SER A 389 -15.77 4.99 -25.57
N VAL A 390 -14.61 4.94 -24.90
CA VAL A 390 -14.18 3.79 -24.11
C VAL A 390 -14.23 4.20 -22.64
N ASP A 391 -14.96 3.45 -21.84
CA ASP A 391 -14.95 3.52 -20.38
C ASP A 391 -14.29 2.28 -19.77
N ILE A 392 -14.21 2.25 -18.44
CA ILE A 392 -13.58 1.15 -17.72
C ILE A 392 -14.31 -0.18 -17.91
N GLU A 393 -15.64 -0.15 -18.04
CA GLU A 393 -16.47 -1.33 -18.26
C GLU A 393 -16.24 -1.91 -19.66
N SER A 394 -16.13 -1.05 -20.66
CA SER A 394 -15.80 -1.43 -22.05
C SER A 394 -14.46 -2.15 -22.11
N MET A 395 -13.44 -1.64 -21.41
CA MET A 395 -12.11 -2.25 -21.32
C MET A 395 -12.15 -3.59 -20.58
N ASP A 396 -12.80 -3.64 -19.41
CA ASP A 396 -12.89 -4.86 -18.60
C ASP A 396 -13.64 -5.97 -19.33
N ASN A 397 -14.77 -5.65 -19.95
CA ASN A 397 -15.52 -6.59 -20.77
C ASN A 397 -14.66 -7.08 -21.95
N TYR A 398 -13.93 -6.18 -22.62
CA TYR A 398 -13.07 -6.56 -23.74
C TYR A 398 -11.95 -7.53 -23.33
N ALA A 399 -11.31 -7.28 -22.18
CA ALA A 399 -10.30 -8.17 -21.61
C ALA A 399 -10.84 -9.58 -21.31
N LEU A 400 -12.11 -9.65 -20.88
CA LEU A 400 -12.84 -10.88 -20.54
C LEU A 400 -13.48 -11.60 -21.73
N ASN A 401 -13.19 -11.19 -22.97
CA ASN A 401 -13.88 -11.73 -24.14
C ASN A 401 -15.41 -11.51 -24.11
N LEU A 402 -15.83 -10.35 -23.58
CA LEU A 402 -17.22 -9.91 -23.55
C LEU A 402 -17.38 -8.64 -24.41
N GLY A 403 -18.60 -8.41 -24.89
CA GLY A 403 -18.93 -7.24 -25.68
C GLY A 403 -18.27 -7.23 -27.06
N HIS A 404 -17.25 -6.38 -27.25
CA HIS A 404 -16.59 -6.15 -28.56
C HIS A 404 -15.33 -6.98 -28.80
N SER A 405 -14.99 -7.88 -27.87
CA SER A 405 -13.88 -8.82 -27.99
C SER A 405 -14.39 -10.20 -28.40
N GLN A 406 -13.61 -10.90 -29.21
CA GLN A 406 -13.77 -12.33 -29.49
C GLN A 406 -12.60 -13.16 -28.90
N ILE A 407 -11.72 -12.51 -28.12
CA ILE A 407 -10.42 -13.02 -27.72
C ILE A 407 -10.18 -12.78 -26.24
N ALA A 408 -10.04 -13.88 -25.48
CA ALA A 408 -9.63 -13.85 -24.08
C ALA A 408 -8.10 -13.78 -23.97
N MET A 409 -7.50 -12.66 -24.38
CA MET A 409 -6.04 -12.53 -24.57
C MET A 409 -5.24 -12.89 -23.30
N PHE A 410 -5.64 -12.41 -22.13
CA PHE A 410 -4.95 -12.71 -20.87
C PHE A 410 -4.99 -14.20 -20.53
N LYS A 411 -6.14 -14.85 -20.73
CA LYS A 411 -6.25 -16.31 -20.55
C LYS A 411 -5.35 -17.06 -21.54
N ILE A 412 -5.30 -16.61 -22.80
CA ILE A 412 -4.43 -17.21 -23.81
C ILE A 412 -2.96 -17.07 -23.40
N ILE A 413 -2.51 -15.89 -22.94
CA ILE A 413 -1.15 -15.69 -22.45
C ILE A 413 -0.88 -16.61 -21.25
N ARG A 414 -1.79 -16.66 -20.28
CA ARG A 414 -1.70 -17.50 -19.08
C ARG A 414 -1.61 -18.99 -19.39
N ASP A 415 -2.33 -19.48 -20.40
CA ASP A 415 -2.39 -20.91 -20.73
C ASP A 415 -1.36 -21.31 -21.81
N ALA A 416 -0.73 -20.35 -22.52
CA ALA A 416 0.27 -20.60 -23.56
C ALA A 416 1.54 -21.26 -23.02
N ASN A 417 2.15 -22.14 -23.81
CA ASN A 417 3.45 -22.76 -23.47
C ASN A 417 4.61 -22.20 -24.33
N LYS A 418 4.29 -21.49 -25.41
CA LYS A 418 5.27 -20.86 -26.31
C LYS A 418 4.70 -19.58 -26.94
N PRO A 419 5.56 -18.63 -27.36
CA PRO A 419 5.12 -17.40 -28.03
C PRO A 419 4.18 -17.59 -29.23
N GLN A 420 4.35 -18.71 -29.96
CA GLN A 420 3.55 -19.01 -31.15
C GLN A 420 2.06 -19.21 -30.82
N ASP A 421 1.72 -19.66 -29.62
CA ASP A 421 0.32 -19.84 -29.21
C ASP A 421 -0.45 -18.50 -29.21
N ILE A 422 0.26 -17.39 -28.97
CA ILE A 422 -0.28 -16.03 -28.99
C ILE A 422 -0.18 -15.41 -30.38
N LEU A 423 0.94 -15.59 -31.08
CA LEU A 423 1.13 -15.06 -32.44
C LEU A 423 0.11 -15.61 -33.44
N ASN A 424 -0.33 -16.85 -33.24
CA ASN A 424 -1.29 -17.55 -34.11
C ASN A 424 -2.75 -17.21 -33.80
N VAL A 425 -3.05 -16.42 -32.77
CA VAL A 425 -4.42 -15.98 -32.47
C VAL A 425 -4.94 -15.13 -33.64
N GLU A 426 -6.04 -15.51 -34.26
CA GLU A 426 -6.62 -14.71 -35.35
C GLU A 426 -7.22 -13.42 -34.78
N LEU A 427 -6.89 -12.27 -35.40
CA LEU A 427 -7.43 -10.95 -35.02
C LEU A 427 -8.29 -10.40 -36.17
N ASP A 428 -9.35 -9.69 -35.83
CA ASP A 428 -10.23 -9.04 -36.80
C ASP A 428 -9.49 -7.99 -37.66
N THR A 429 -9.81 -7.93 -38.94
CA THR A 429 -9.49 -6.79 -39.82
C THR A 429 -10.63 -5.79 -39.81
N LEU A 430 -10.34 -4.50 -39.61
CA LEU A 430 -11.35 -3.45 -39.53
C LEU A 430 -11.64 -2.83 -40.90
N SER A 431 -12.91 -2.52 -41.18
CA SER A 431 -13.36 -1.78 -42.37
C SER A 431 -13.61 -0.30 -42.13
N ASP A 432 -13.92 0.05 -40.89
CA ASP A 432 -14.41 1.36 -40.47
C ASP A 432 -13.95 1.66 -39.04
N THR A 433 -13.97 2.95 -38.67
CA THR A 433 -13.63 3.43 -37.33
C THR A 433 -14.72 4.36 -36.81
N LYS A 434 -15.03 4.25 -35.52
CA LYS A 434 -15.90 5.18 -34.79
C LYS A 434 -15.09 6.20 -33.97
N ALA A 435 -13.78 6.03 -33.91
CA ALA A 435 -12.89 6.86 -33.11
C ALA A 435 -12.42 8.11 -33.88
N THR A 436 -12.09 9.17 -33.14
CA THR A 436 -11.62 10.44 -33.68
C THR A 436 -10.21 10.78 -33.16
N LYS A 437 -9.42 11.48 -33.98
CA LYS A 437 -8.01 11.80 -33.72
C LYS A 437 -7.13 10.58 -33.36
N GLU A 438 -7.30 9.55 -34.18
CA GLU A 438 -6.57 8.27 -34.13
C GLU A 438 -5.77 8.04 -35.43
N GLU A 439 -5.45 9.10 -36.19
CA GLU A 439 -4.89 8.98 -37.55
C GLU A 439 -3.59 8.17 -37.56
N LYS A 440 -2.72 8.37 -36.57
CA LYS A 440 -1.47 7.61 -36.43
C LYS A 440 -1.72 6.13 -36.11
N ILE A 441 -2.71 5.84 -35.26
CA ILE A 441 -3.11 4.48 -34.91
C ILE A 441 -3.66 3.77 -36.15
N ILE A 442 -4.58 4.41 -36.88
CA ILE A 442 -5.18 3.88 -38.10
C ILE A 442 -4.11 3.68 -39.18
N ALA A 443 -3.18 4.62 -39.35
CA ALA A 443 -2.07 4.48 -40.27
C ALA A 443 -1.23 3.24 -39.93
N LYS A 444 -0.92 3.01 -38.65
CA LYS A 444 -0.18 1.81 -38.23
C LYS A 444 -0.98 0.52 -38.49
N PHE A 445 -2.29 0.51 -38.21
CA PHE A 445 -3.17 -0.62 -38.54
C PHE A 445 -3.16 -0.93 -40.05
N LYS A 446 -3.18 0.09 -40.92
CA LYS A 446 -3.07 -0.07 -42.38
C LYS A 446 -1.74 -0.71 -42.77
N THR A 447 -0.62 -0.23 -42.22
CA THR A 447 0.71 -0.81 -42.53
C THR A 447 0.85 -2.27 -42.11
N LEU A 448 0.15 -2.67 -41.04
CA LEU A 448 0.16 -4.04 -40.53
C LEU A 448 -0.90 -4.94 -41.19
N GLY A 449 -1.73 -4.42 -42.10
CA GLY A 449 -2.75 -5.18 -42.82
C GLY A 449 -4.03 -5.45 -42.04
N TYR A 450 -4.32 -4.68 -40.98
CA TYR A 450 -5.51 -4.85 -40.11
C TYR A 450 -6.59 -3.77 -40.31
N TYR A 451 -6.48 -2.95 -41.37
CA TYR A 451 -7.48 -1.95 -41.70
C TYR A 451 -7.63 -1.79 -43.22
N ASN A 452 -8.85 -2.01 -43.72
CA ASN A 452 -9.19 -2.04 -45.16
C ASN A 452 -9.92 -0.79 -45.67
N GLY A 453 -10.26 0.16 -44.79
CA GLY A 453 -11.03 1.37 -45.15
C GLY A 453 -10.23 2.64 -45.37
#